data_AF-A0A7V9RB88-F1
#
_entry.id   AF-A0A7V9RB88-F1
#
_cell.length_a   1.000
_cell.length_b   1.000
_cell.length_c   1.000
_cell.angle_alpha   90.00
_cell.angle_beta   90.00
_cell.angle_gamma   90.00
#
_symmetry.space_group_name_H-M   'P 1'
#
loop_
_entity.id
_entity.type
_entity.pdbx_description
1 polymer ?
#
loop_
_entity_poly.entity_id
_entity_poly.type
_entity_poly.pdbx_seq_one_letter_code
_entity_poly.pdbx_strand_id
1 'polypeptide(L)'
;YSEAEAKARDFDKLEPAPDRVILSTGWEGKETLGIVEDAMGNTLHWRIVIGARRLGSEVVLVRLYVPDTMAHAAPALFSTLIDSVGPR
;
A
#
# COMPACT_ATOMS: atom_id res chain seq x y z
N TYR A 1 9.18 -0.27 5.61
CA TYR A 1 9.61 0.73 4.63
C TYR A 1 10.73 1.56 5.17
N SER A 2 11.91 1.27 4.65
CA SER A 2 13.11 2.11 4.77
C SER A 2 13.26 3.01 3.52
N GLU A 3 14.10 4.04 3.62
CA GLU A 3 14.42 4.94 2.51
C GLU A 3 15.09 4.22 1.32
N ALA A 4 15.86 3.15 1.59
CA ALA A 4 16.51 2.33 0.56
C ALA A 4 15.50 1.56 -0.32
N GLU A 5 14.40 1.09 0.28
CA GLU A 5 13.32 0.43 -0.48
C GLU A 5 12.49 1.42 -1.31
N ALA A 6 12.47 2.70 -0.95
CA ALA A 6 11.81 3.76 -1.70
C ALA A 6 12.59 4.10 -2.98
N LYS A 7 13.90 4.31 -2.84
CA LYS A 7 14.80 4.60 -3.97
C LYS A 7 14.88 3.46 -4.97
N ALA A 8 14.83 2.21 -4.51
CA ALA A 8 14.78 1.04 -5.40
C ALA A 8 13.48 0.92 -6.22
N ARG A 9 12.49 1.77 -5.94
CA ARG A 9 11.19 1.84 -6.62
C ARG A 9 10.92 3.22 -7.23
N ASP A 10 11.97 4.03 -7.36
CA ASP A 10 11.94 5.37 -7.95
C ASP A 10 10.97 6.33 -7.25
N PHE A 11 10.77 6.16 -5.93
CA PHE A 11 10.09 7.18 -5.13
C PHE A 11 11.11 8.20 -4.62
N ASP A 12 10.83 9.47 -4.88
CA ASP A 12 11.63 10.59 -4.40
C ASP A 12 11.45 10.79 -2.89
N LYS A 13 10.24 10.52 -2.39
CA LYS A 13 9.91 10.69 -0.96
C LYS A 13 8.91 9.64 -0.48
N LEU A 14 9.02 9.30 0.81
CA LEU A 14 7.98 8.56 1.54
C LEU A 14 7.44 9.40 2.69
N GLU A 15 6.13 9.35 2.88
CA GLU A 15 5.43 9.99 4.00
C GLU A 15 4.43 9.03 4.63
N PRO A 16 4.14 9.13 5.94
CA PRO A 16 3.00 8.44 6.54
C PRO A 16 1.72 8.81 5.78
N ALA A 17 0.91 7.83 5.41
CA ALA A 17 -0.41 8.14 4.88
C ALA A 17 -1.27 8.76 6.00
N PRO A 18 -2.04 9.83 5.71
CA PRO A 18 -2.81 10.54 6.73
C PRO A 18 -3.96 9.70 7.27
N ASP A 19 -4.39 8.70 6.50
CA ASP A 19 -5.47 7.78 6.80
C ASP A 19 -5.13 6.36 6.34
N ARG A 20 -5.93 5.39 6.79
CA ARG A 20 -5.85 3.98 6.41
C ARG A 20 -7.13 3.61 5.69
N VAL A 21 -7.04 3.40 4.37
CA VAL A 21 -8.23 3.25 3.51
C VAL A 21 -8.37 1.86 2.89
N ILE A 22 -7.32 1.05 2.87
CA ILE A 22 -7.30 -0.23 2.16
C ILE A 22 -7.29 -1.42 3.12
N LEU A 23 -6.39 -1.46 4.11
CA LEU A 23 -6.24 -2.64 4.97
C LEU A 23 -7.44 -2.81 5.90
N SER A 24 -8.24 -3.84 5.66
CA SER A 24 -9.40 -4.23 6.46
C SER A 24 -9.04 -4.77 7.85
N THR A 25 -10.07 -4.95 8.67
CA THR A 25 -9.97 -5.59 9.99
C THR A 25 -9.38 -7.00 9.88
N GLY A 26 -8.40 -7.31 10.74
CA GLY A 26 -7.70 -8.60 10.74
C GLY A 26 -6.35 -8.57 10.03
N TRP A 27 -6.02 -7.48 9.33
CA TRP A 27 -4.67 -7.21 8.84
C TRP A 27 -3.92 -6.29 9.79
N GLU A 28 -2.70 -6.67 10.14
CA GLU A 28 -1.72 -5.81 10.80
C GLU A 28 -0.82 -5.17 9.75
N GLY A 29 -0.62 -3.86 9.80
CA GLY A 29 0.13 -3.20 8.74
C GLY A 29 0.04 -1.70 8.77
N LYS A 30 0.58 -1.09 7.71
CA LYS A 30 0.58 0.36 7.53
C LYS A 30 0.40 0.74 6.07
N GLU A 31 -0.06 1.96 5.89
CA GLU A 31 -0.14 2.63 4.60
C GLU A 31 0.84 3.81 4.61
N THR A 32 1.49 4.04 3.48
CA THR A 32 2.53 5.07 3.30
C THR A 32 2.32 5.69 1.93
N LEU A 33 2.51 7.00 1.80
CA LEU A 33 2.51 7.68 0.53
C LEU A 33 3.92 7.64 -0.06
N GLY A 34 4.04 7.09 -1.27
CA GLY A 34 5.18 7.29 -2.14
C GLY A 34 4.92 8.48 -3.05
N ILE A 35 5.85 9.42 -3.08
CA ILE A 35 5.78 10.61 -3.92
C ILE A 35 6.86 10.47 -4.99
N VAL A 36 6.47 10.66 -6.25
CA VAL A 36 7.37 10.66 -7.40
C VAL A 36 7.07 11.84 -8.30
N GLU A 37 8.09 12.52 -8.80
CA GLU A 37 7.97 13.52 -9.85
C GLU A 37 8.16 12.86 -11.22
N ASP A 38 7.21 13.07 -12.14
CA ASP A 38 7.34 12.56 -13.50
C ASP A 38 8.22 13.46 -14.39
N ALA A 39 8.56 12.99 -15.58
CA ALA A 39 9.41 13.74 -16.51
C ALA A 39 8.79 15.06 -17.01
N MET A 40 7.50 15.29 -16.76
CA MET A 40 6.79 16.52 -17.09
C MET A 40 6.70 17.48 -15.89
N GLY A 41 7.27 17.12 -14.74
CA GLY A 41 7.23 17.91 -13.51
C GLY A 41 5.94 17.75 -12.71
N ASN A 42 5.12 16.73 -12.97
CA ASN A 42 3.94 16.45 -12.15
C ASN A 42 4.30 15.62 -10.92
N THR A 43 3.69 15.95 -9.79
CA THR A 43 3.78 15.12 -8.58
C THR A 43 2.72 14.02 -8.60
N LEU A 44 3.16 12.77 -8.56
CA LEU A 44 2.30 11.60 -8.46
C LEU A 44 2.37 11.02 -7.04
N HIS A 45 1.21 10.81 -6.44
CA HIS A 45 1.07 10.14 -5.15
C HIS A 45 0.65 8.69 -5.33
N TRP A 46 1.42 7.79 -4.75
CA TRP A 46 1.17 6.36 -4.69
C TRP A 46 0.86 5.97 -3.26
N ARG A 47 -0.23 5.25 -3.05
CA ARG A 47 -0.49 4.59 -1.78
C ARG A 47 0.17 3.22 -1.76
N ILE A 48 1.07 3.07 -0.81
CA ILE A 48 1.85 1.87 -0.58
C ILE A 48 1.31 1.21 0.68
N VAL A 49 0.79 0.00 0.51
CA VAL A 49 0.21 -0.79 1.58
C VAL A 49 1.14 -1.95 1.88
N ILE A 50 1.51 -2.13 3.15
CA ILE A 50 2.11 -3.38 3.64
C ILE A 50 1.20 -3.93 4.74
N GLY A 51 0.73 -5.14 4.54
CA GLY A 51 -0.07 -5.88 5.52
C GLY A 51 0.48 -7.27 5.77
N ALA A 52 0.24 -7.77 6.98
CA ALA A 52 0.43 -9.13 7.40
C ALA A 52 -0.85 -9.64 8.04
N ARG A 53 -1.21 -10.89 7.79
CA ARG A 53 -2.32 -11.56 8.46
C ARG A 53 -1.93 -12.98 8.79
N ARG A 54 -2.24 -13.41 10.02
CA ARG A 54 -2.06 -14.79 10.43
C ARG A 54 -3.28 -15.63 10.07
N LEU A 55 -3.06 -16.75 9.38
CA LEU A 55 -4.07 -17.74 9.03
C LEU A 55 -3.62 -19.09 9.60
N GLY A 56 -4.10 -19.42 10.81
CA GLY A 56 -3.64 -20.59 11.54
C GLY A 56 -2.14 -20.53 11.88
N SER A 57 -1.36 -21.48 11.36
CA SER A 57 0.10 -21.52 11.50
C SER A 57 0.84 -20.69 10.44
N GLU A 58 0.15 -20.19 9.42
CA GLU A 58 0.76 -19.46 8.32
C GLU A 58 0.63 -17.94 8.51
N VAL A 59 1.57 -17.21 7.92
CA VAL A 59 1.53 -15.75 7.83
C VAL A 59 1.49 -15.37 6.37
N VAL A 60 0.45 -14.64 5.97
CA VAL A 60 0.31 -14.05 4.64
C VAL A 60 0.83 -12.62 4.71
N LEU A 61 1.72 -12.27 3.78
CA LEU A 61 2.22 -10.91 3.59
C LEU A 61 1.68 -10.36 2.28
N VAL A 62 1.17 -9.12 2.33
CA VAL A 62 0.73 -8.38 1.15
C VAL A 62 1.49 -7.07 1.04
N ARG A 63 1.85 -6.72 -0.20
CA ARG A 63 2.43 -5.44 -0.53
C ARG A 63 1.76 -4.93 -1.80
N LEU A 64 1.02 -3.84 -1.69
CA LEU A 64 0.25 -3.25 -2.79
C LEU A 64 0.75 -1.83 -3.03
N TYR A 65 0.83 -1.46 -4.31
CA TYR A 65 1.13 -0.10 -4.76
C TYR A 65 0.04 0.32 -5.71
N VAL A 66 -0.67 1.39 -5.38
CA VAL A 66 -1.76 1.90 -6.21
C VAL A 66 -1.68 3.42 -6.23
N PRO A 67 -2.14 4.10 -7.31
CA PRO A 67 -2.32 5.54 -7.26
C PRO A 67 -3.21 5.92 -6.08
N ASP A 68 -2.81 6.93 -5.32
CA ASP A 68 -3.53 7.34 -4.11
C ASP A 68 -4.97 7.77 -4.45
N THR A 69 -5.16 8.42 -5.59
CA THR A 69 -6.49 8.77 -6.13
C THR A 69 -7.38 7.56 -6.32
N MET A 70 -6.85 6.42 -6.79
CA MET A 70 -7.62 5.18 -6.92
C MET A 70 -7.93 4.57 -5.56
N ALA A 71 -6.97 4.58 -4.63
CA ALA A 71 -7.17 4.07 -3.28
C ALA A 71 -8.35 4.75 -2.57
N HIS A 72 -8.51 6.07 -2.77
CA HIS A 72 -9.64 6.83 -2.25
C HIS A 72 -10.92 6.65 -3.05
N ALA A 73 -10.84 6.52 -4.38
CA ALA A 73 -12.02 6.35 -5.23
C ALA A 73 -12.68 4.97 -5.09
N ALA A 74 -11.89 3.93 -4.79
CA ALA A 74 -12.37 2.55 -4.71
C ALA A 74 -11.70 1.73 -3.59
N PRO A 75 -11.74 2.16 -2.32
CA PRO A 75 -11.05 1.47 -1.21
C PRO A 75 -11.53 0.03 -1.05
N ALA A 76 -12.84 -0.21 -1.20
CA ALA A 76 -13.44 -1.53 -1.06
C ALA A 76 -12.94 -2.55 -2.10
N LEU A 77 -12.60 -2.09 -3.32
CA LEU A 77 -12.03 -2.96 -4.36
C LEU A 77 -10.69 -3.54 -3.90
N PHE A 78 -9.79 -2.69 -3.42
CA PHE A 78 -8.46 -3.10 -2.97
C PHE A 78 -8.52 -3.90 -1.66
N SER A 79 -9.41 -3.52 -0.75
CA SER A 79 -9.67 -4.26 0.48
C SER A 79 -10.13 -5.70 0.17
N THR A 80 -11.10 -5.86 -0.74
CA THR A 80 -11.58 -7.18 -1.19
C THR A 80 -10.48 -7.98 -1.89
N LEU A 81 -9.66 -7.33 -2.72
CA LEU A 81 -8.53 -7.98 -3.38
C LEU A 81 -7.52 -8.52 -2.36
N ILE A 82 -7.15 -7.73 -1.36
CA ILE A 82 -6.23 -8.16 -0.30
C ILE A 82 -6.85 -9.29 0.54
N ASP A 83 -8.12 -9.18 0.89
CA ASP A 83 -8.82 -10.21 1.67
C ASP A 83 -9.01 -11.53 0.93
N SER A 84 -8.90 -11.51 -0.41
CA SER A 84 -8.89 -12.74 -1.22
C SER A 84 -7.57 -13.52 -1.15
N VAL A 85 -6.51 -12.95 -0.56
CA VAL A 85 -5.18 -13.58 -0.47
C VAL A 85 -5.11 -14.50 0.74
N GLY A 86 -4.93 -15.80 0.49
CA GLY A 86 -4.73 -16.83 1.50
C GLY A 86 -5.22 -18.20 1.02
N PRO A 87 -4.90 -19.29 1.73
CA PRO A 87 -5.45 -20.60 1.43
C PRO A 87 -6.98 -20.62 1.66
N ARG A 88 -7.72 -21.31 0.79
CA ARG A 88 -9.13 -21.63 1.02
C ARG A 88 -9.27 -22.84 1.94
#